data_AF-A0A4V2Z7E7-F1
#
_entry.id   AF-A0A4V2Z7E7-F1
#
_cell.length_a   1.000
_cell.length_b   1.000
_cell.length_c   1.000
_cell.angle_alpha   90.00
_cell.angle_beta   90.00
_cell.angle_gamma   90.00
#
_symmetry.space_group_name_H-M   'P 1'
#
loop_
_entity.id
_entity.type
_entity.pdbx_description
1 polymer ?
#
loop_
_entity_poly.entity_id
_entity_poly.type
_entity_poly.pdbx_seq_one_letter_code
_entity_poly.pdbx_strand_id
1 'polypeptide(L)'
;MSGDEQWRLLEQLVQEVNQQTEQLKQMQDKMRDLSATSRSKDGMVSVTVGPQGEVRTIDLDPRVYRKLSPSELSASIVEQIGKAAGQVRGDMKELMEPFVPGLPTDDLFGEAMNFEAFLQRPGRSPGPRPPM
;
A
#
# COMPACT_ATOMS: atom_id res chain seq x y z
N MET A 1 35.22 36.86 6.25
CA MET A 1 34.79 35.65 7.00
C MET A 1 33.38 35.17 6.61
N SER A 2 32.72 35.72 5.58
CA SER A 2 31.32 35.36 5.25
C SER A 2 31.14 34.29 4.14
N GLY A 3 32.18 33.95 3.38
CA GLY A 3 32.09 32.95 2.30
C GLY A 3 32.01 31.50 2.81
N ASP A 4 32.80 31.16 3.81
CA ASP A 4 32.88 29.79 4.37
C ASP A 4 31.64 29.42 5.21
N GLU A 5 30.92 30.42 5.73
CA GLU A 5 29.65 30.21 6.45
C GLU A 5 28.49 29.99 5.47
N GLN A 6 28.42 30.79 4.40
CA GLN A 6 27.42 30.61 3.34
C GLN A 6 27.56 29.26 2.65
N TRP A 7 28.79 28.79 2.43
CA TRP A 7 29.02 27.46 1.86
C TRP A 7 28.56 26.33 2.77
N ARG A 8 28.85 26.41 4.08
CA ARG A 8 28.38 25.39 5.04
C ARG A 8 26.86 25.33 5.14
N LEU A 9 26.17 26.46 5.08
CA LEU A 9 24.71 26.52 5.04
C LEU A 9 24.13 25.85 3.78
N LEU A 10 24.74 26.08 2.61
CA LEU A 10 24.37 25.42 1.36
C LEU A 10 24.60 23.91 1.41
N GLU A 11 25.75 23.46 1.94
CA GLU A 11 26.04 22.04 2.13
C GLU A 11 25.03 21.36 3.05
N GLN A 12 24.66 22.00 4.17
CA GLN A 12 23.66 21.47 5.10
C GLN A 12 22.27 21.36 4.45
N LEU A 13 21.82 22.37 3.72
CA LEU A 13 20.53 22.35 3.01
C LEU A 13 20.50 21.25 1.95
N VAL A 14 21.58 21.10 1.16
CA VAL A 14 21.69 20.03 0.16
C VAL A 14 21.68 18.66 0.82
N GLN A 15 22.36 18.49 1.96
CA GLN A 15 22.34 17.24 2.71
C GLN A 15 20.94 16.91 3.23
N GLU A 16 20.22 17.89 3.79
CA GLU A 16 18.87 17.70 4.29
C GLU A 16 17.89 17.30 3.18
N VAL A 17 17.95 17.98 2.03
CA VAL A 17 17.12 17.65 0.85
C VAL A 17 17.45 16.25 0.31
N ASN A 18 18.74 15.89 0.25
CA ASN A 18 19.15 14.56 -0.21
C ASN A 18 18.64 13.47 0.74
N GLN A 19 18.72 13.67 2.06
CA GLN A 19 18.21 12.73 3.04
C GLN A 19 16.69 12.53 2.91
N GLN A 20 15.93 13.62 2.76
CA GLN A 20 14.49 13.53 2.55
C GLN A 20 14.14 12.78 1.24
N THR A 21 14.87 13.07 0.16
CA THR A 21 14.67 12.41 -1.14
C THR A 21 14.94 10.90 -1.06
N GLU A 22 16.00 10.51 -0.37
CA GLU A 22 16.37 9.11 -0.18
C GLU A 22 15.31 8.37 0.66
N GLN A 23 14.80 8.99 1.73
CA GLN A 23 13.71 8.43 2.54
C GLN A 23 12.43 8.21 1.72
N LEU A 24 12.07 9.18 0.88
CA LEU A 24 10.91 9.06 -0.01
C LEU A 24 11.07 7.94 -1.03
N LYS A 25 12.26 7.78 -1.61
CA LYS A 25 12.54 6.71 -2.57
C LYS A 25 12.44 5.33 -1.93
N GLN A 26 13.07 5.14 -0.77
CA GLN A 26 13.00 3.88 -0.01
C GLN A 26 11.56 3.52 0.36
N MET A 27 10.75 4.52 0.70
CA MET A 27 9.33 4.33 0.97
C MET A 27 8.56 3.89 -0.29
N GLN A 28 8.77 4.55 -1.43
CA GLN A 28 8.15 4.14 -2.70
C GLN A 28 8.51 2.71 -3.09
N ASP A 29 9.77 2.32 -2.91
CA ASP A 29 10.22 0.95 -3.17
C ASP A 29 9.54 -0.05 -2.23
N LYS A 30 9.48 0.23 -0.92
CA LYS A 30 8.77 -0.61 0.06
C LYS A 30 7.29 -0.76 -0.25
N MET A 31 6.63 0.32 -0.69
CA MET A 31 5.23 0.28 -1.10
C MET A 31 5.01 -0.58 -2.35
N ARG A 32 5.90 -0.48 -3.34
CA ARG A 32 5.79 -1.24 -4.60
C ARG A 32 5.96 -2.75 -4.37
N ASP A 33 6.85 -3.11 -3.45
CA ASP A 33 7.21 -4.49 -3.15
C ASP A 33 6.26 -5.15 -2.14
N LEU A 34 5.38 -4.37 -1.52
CA LEU A 34 4.39 -4.87 -0.57
C LEU A 34 3.48 -5.91 -1.22
N SER A 35 3.26 -7.03 -0.53
CA SER A 35 2.32 -8.06 -0.94
C SER A 35 1.85 -8.84 0.27
N ALA A 36 0.63 -9.37 0.21
CA ALA A 36 0.14 -10.27 1.23
C ALA A 36 -0.38 -11.55 0.59
N THR A 37 -0.16 -12.65 1.30
CA THR A 37 -0.65 -13.97 0.92
C THR A 37 -1.68 -14.44 1.93
N SER A 38 -2.86 -14.82 1.46
CA SER A 38 -3.87 -15.49 2.27
C SER A 38 -4.04 -16.94 1.83
N ARG A 39 -4.28 -17.83 2.80
CA ARG A 39 -4.42 -19.26 2.57
C ARG A 39 -5.67 -19.79 3.26
N SER A 40 -6.40 -20.67 2.58
CA SER A 40 -7.54 -21.38 3.14
C SER A 40 -7.12 -22.28 4.31
N LYS A 41 -8.04 -22.56 5.24
CA LYS A 41 -7.75 -23.35 6.46
C LYS A 41 -7.23 -24.76 6.17
N ASP A 42 -7.66 -25.35 5.06
CA ASP A 42 -7.25 -26.66 4.58
C ASP A 42 -5.94 -26.63 3.75
N GLY A 43 -5.39 -25.43 3.51
CA GLY A 43 -4.19 -25.20 2.73
C GLY A 43 -4.35 -25.46 1.23
N MET A 44 -5.57 -25.63 0.72
CA MET A 44 -5.81 -25.98 -0.68
C MET A 44 -5.87 -24.79 -1.63
N VAL A 45 -6.11 -23.58 -1.12
CA VAL A 45 -6.16 -22.34 -1.89
C VAL A 45 -5.22 -21.34 -1.24
N SER A 46 -4.28 -20.79 -2.01
CA SER A 46 -3.41 -19.69 -1.62
C SER A 46 -3.55 -18.57 -2.64
N VAL A 47 -3.70 -17.33 -2.17
CA VAL A 47 -3.81 -16.15 -3.03
C VAL A 47 -2.83 -15.10 -2.56
N THR A 48 -2.04 -14.59 -3.49
CA THR A 48 -1.10 -13.49 -3.27
C THR A 48 -1.59 -12.26 -4.01
N VAL A 49 -1.70 -11.14 -3.29
CA VAL A 49 -2.06 -9.85 -3.87
C VAL A 49 -0.97 -8.82 -3.63
N GLY A 50 -0.85 -7.87 -4.54
CA GLY A 50 0.07 -6.74 -4.43
C GLY A 50 -0.54 -5.51 -3.75
N PRO A 51 0.18 -4.37 -3.74
CA PRO A 51 -0.11 -3.20 -2.92
C PRO A 51 -1.45 -2.53 -3.25
N GLN A 52 -1.97 -2.70 -4.47
CA GLN A 52 -3.25 -2.14 -4.89
C GLN A 52 -4.41 -3.14 -4.70
N GLY A 53 -4.14 -4.29 -4.08
CA GLY A 53 -5.08 -5.41 -4.00
C GLY A 53 -5.20 -6.18 -5.32
N GLU A 54 -4.29 -5.95 -6.27
CA GLU A 54 -4.25 -6.68 -7.53
C GLU A 54 -3.79 -8.13 -7.28
N VAL A 55 -4.48 -9.10 -7.87
CA VAL A 55 -4.11 -10.52 -7.73
C VAL A 55 -2.84 -10.78 -8.55
N ARG A 56 -1.77 -11.21 -7.88
CA ARG A 56 -0.50 -11.57 -8.51
C ARG A 56 -0.39 -13.08 -8.75
N THR A 57 -0.88 -13.89 -7.81
CA THR A 57 -0.77 -15.35 -7.90
C THR A 57 -1.93 -16.02 -7.19
N ILE A 58 -2.40 -17.13 -7.78
CA ILE A 58 -3.34 -18.06 -7.17
C ILE A 58 -2.73 -19.45 -7.27
N ASP A 59 -2.46 -20.07 -6.14
CA ASP A 59 -1.98 -21.45 -6.05
C ASP A 59 -3.11 -22.35 -5.56
N LEU A 60 -3.39 -23.39 -6.33
CA LEU A 60 -4.41 -24.39 -6.04
C LEU A 60 -3.75 -25.74 -5.83
N ASP A 61 -3.93 -26.33 -4.65
CA ASP A 61 -3.49 -27.69 -4.39
C ASP A 61 -4.32 -28.66 -5.26
N PRO A 62 -3.72 -29.65 -5.96
CA PRO A 62 -4.46 -30.57 -6.81
C PRO A 62 -5.58 -31.35 -6.10
N ARG A 63 -5.52 -31.48 -4.76
CA ARG A 63 -6.60 -32.06 -3.95
C ARG A 63 -7.90 -31.26 -4.02
N VAL A 64 -7.84 -29.97 -4.33
CA VAL A 64 -8.99 -29.07 -4.38
C VAL A 64 -10.03 -29.53 -5.40
N TYR A 65 -9.60 -30.00 -6.57
CA TYR A 65 -10.47 -30.49 -7.64
C TYR A 65 -11.20 -31.79 -7.30
N ARG A 66 -10.75 -32.51 -6.26
CA ARG A 66 -11.38 -33.75 -5.78
C ARG A 66 -12.25 -33.53 -4.54
N LYS A 67 -11.96 -32.48 -3.76
CA LYS A 67 -12.58 -32.23 -2.46
C LYS A 67 -13.62 -31.12 -2.47
N LEU A 68 -13.44 -30.10 -3.32
CA LEU A 68 -14.36 -28.98 -3.43
C LEU A 68 -15.14 -29.08 -4.74
N SER A 69 -16.44 -28.83 -4.66
CA SER A 69 -17.24 -28.52 -5.83
C SER A 69 -16.77 -27.21 -6.48
N PRO A 70 -17.11 -26.96 -7.77
CA PRO A 70 -16.76 -25.70 -8.43
C PRO A 70 -17.24 -24.45 -7.69
N SER A 71 -18.42 -24.51 -7.05
CA SER A 71 -18.95 -23.40 -6.24
C SER A 71 -18.17 -23.18 -4.96
N GLU A 72 -17.76 -24.24 -4.26
CA GLU A 72 -16.95 -24.14 -3.04
C GLU A 72 -15.55 -23.61 -3.34
N LEU A 73 -14.94 -24.07 -4.44
CA LEU A 73 -13.64 -23.56 -4.90
C LEU A 73 -13.72 -22.06 -5.23
N SER A 74 -14.73 -21.65 -6.00
CA SER A 74 -14.95 -20.25 -6.33
C SER A 74 -15.10 -19.38 -5.07
N ALA A 75 -15.95 -19.81 -4.13
CA ALA A 75 -16.13 -19.12 -2.86
C ALA A 75 -14.83 -19.03 -2.05
N SER A 76 -14.05 -20.10 -1.99
CA SER A 76 -12.76 -20.13 -1.28
C SER A 76 -11.73 -19.16 -1.87
N ILE A 77 -11.66 -19.07 -3.20
CA ILE A 77 -10.79 -18.13 -3.91
C ILE A 77 -11.20 -16.69 -3.60
N VAL A 78 -12.50 -16.36 -3.74
CA VAL A 78 -13.01 -15.01 -3.45
C VAL A 78 -12.74 -14.62 -1.99
N GLU A 79 -12.94 -15.55 -1.06
CA GLU A 79 -12.63 -15.32 0.36
C GLU A 79 -11.14 -15.02 0.57
N GLN A 80 -10.24 -15.80 -0.05
CA GLN A 80 -8.79 -15.58 0.11
C GLN A 80 -8.32 -14.28 -0.55
N ILE A 81 -8.89 -13.90 -1.71
CA ILE A 81 -8.64 -12.59 -2.34
C ILE A 81 -9.02 -11.46 -1.38
N GLY A 82 -10.24 -11.51 -0.82
CA GLY A 82 -10.73 -10.48 0.10
C GLY A 82 -9.85 -10.34 1.34
N LYS A 83 -9.41 -11.47 1.92
CA LYS A 83 -8.49 -11.48 3.07
C LYS A 83 -7.12 -10.92 2.72
N ALA A 84 -6.52 -11.36 1.63
CA ALA A 84 -5.22 -10.88 1.18
C ALA A 84 -5.26 -9.37 0.89
N ALA A 85 -6.32 -8.89 0.22
CA ALA A 85 -6.50 -7.46 -0.05
C ALA A 85 -6.72 -6.64 1.23
N GLY A 86 -7.44 -7.20 2.21
CA GLY A 86 -7.57 -6.61 3.55
C GLY A 86 -6.22 -6.48 4.26
N GLN A 87 -5.40 -7.54 4.21
CA GLN A 87 -4.08 -7.55 4.83
C GLN A 87 -3.15 -6.50 4.21
N VAL A 88 -3.02 -6.47 2.88
CA VAL A 88 -2.18 -5.46 2.21
C VAL A 88 -2.60 -4.04 2.56
N ARG A 89 -3.91 -3.75 2.62
CA ARG A 89 -4.40 -2.41 3.00
C ARG A 89 -4.00 -2.05 4.44
N GLY A 90 -4.04 -3.02 5.35
CA GLY A 90 -3.55 -2.86 6.72
C GLY A 90 -2.05 -2.57 6.75
N ASP A 91 -1.25 -3.39 6.06
CA ASP A 91 0.21 -3.25 6.00
C ASP A 91 0.61 -1.90 5.35
N MET A 92 -0.11 -1.47 4.32
CA MET A 92 0.09 -0.17 3.67
C MET A 92 -0.20 1.00 4.64
N LYS A 93 -1.26 0.89 5.43
CA LYS A 93 -1.60 1.90 6.45
C LYS A 93 -0.50 2.01 7.51
N GLU A 94 0.01 0.88 8.00
CA GLU A 94 1.11 0.84 8.97
C GLU A 94 2.40 1.43 8.41
N LEU A 95 2.72 1.16 7.14
CA LEU A 95 3.89 1.72 6.47
C LEU A 95 3.82 3.25 6.31
N MET A 96 2.61 3.80 6.12
CA MET A 96 2.38 5.23 5.89
C MET A 96 2.21 6.07 7.17
N GLU A 97 1.85 5.44 8.30
CA GLU A 97 1.57 6.12 9.57
C GLU A 97 2.68 7.10 10.03
N PRO A 98 3.99 6.78 9.92
CA PRO A 98 5.05 7.69 10.36
C PRO A 98 5.20 8.97 9.51
N PHE A 99 4.72 8.95 8.26
CA PHE A 99 4.95 10.01 7.29
C PHE A 99 3.76 10.93 7.12
N VAL A 100 2.54 10.41 7.31
CA VAL A 100 1.33 11.23 7.19
C VAL A 100 0.37 10.97 8.35
N PRO A 101 0.68 11.49 9.56
CA PRO A 101 -0.19 11.34 10.72
C PRO A 101 -1.52 12.06 10.46
N GLY A 102 -2.63 11.32 10.60
CA GLY A 102 -3.99 11.87 10.57
C GLY A 102 -4.64 11.99 9.19
N LEU A 103 -4.09 11.41 8.11
CA LEU A 103 -4.87 11.27 6.88
C LEU A 103 -5.97 10.20 7.06
N PRO A 104 -7.21 10.46 6.60
CA PRO A 104 -8.23 9.43 6.50
C PRO A 104 -7.79 8.42 5.44
N THR A 105 -7.09 7.39 5.87
CA THR A 105 -6.58 6.30 5.03
C THR A 105 -7.73 5.61 4.29
N ASP A 106 -8.91 5.55 4.92
CA ASP A 106 -10.12 4.97 4.33
C ASP A 106 -10.57 5.72 3.06
N ASP A 107 -10.36 7.04 2.97
CA ASP A 107 -10.72 7.84 1.79
C ASP A 107 -9.71 7.70 0.64
N LEU A 108 -8.47 7.30 0.93
CA LEU A 108 -7.41 7.12 -0.07
C LEU A 108 -7.46 5.73 -0.73
N PHE A 109 -7.92 4.73 0.01
CA PHE A 109 -7.89 3.32 -0.40
C PHE A 109 -9.29 2.72 -0.60
N GLY A 110 -10.36 3.43 -0.22
CA GLY A 110 -11.75 2.94 -0.20
C GLY A 110 -12.51 3.01 -1.52
N GLU A 111 -12.09 3.84 -2.47
CA GLU A 111 -12.81 4.03 -3.74
C GLU A 111 -11.83 3.93 -4.92
N ALA A 112 -11.50 2.70 -5.30
CA ALA A 112 -10.71 2.34 -6.48
C ALA A 112 -9.33 3.03 -6.60
N MET A 113 -8.32 2.40 -5.99
CA MET A 113 -6.97 2.29 -6.54
C MET A 113 -6.33 3.58 -7.05
N ASN A 114 -6.11 4.59 -6.20
CA ASN A 114 -5.34 5.74 -6.68
C ASN A 114 -4.56 6.53 -5.63
N PHE A 115 -3.70 5.81 -4.90
CA PHE A 115 -2.60 6.45 -4.17
C PHE A 115 -1.72 7.30 -5.11
N GLU A 116 -1.49 6.84 -6.35
CA GLU A 116 -0.79 7.63 -7.37
C GLU A 116 -1.55 8.91 -7.76
N ALA A 117 -2.87 8.89 -7.90
CA ALA A 117 -3.63 10.12 -8.18
C ALA A 117 -3.63 11.11 -7.01
N PHE A 118 -3.48 10.62 -5.77
CA PHE A 118 -3.28 11.49 -4.61
C PHE A 118 -1.91 12.17 -4.67
N LEU A 119 -0.83 11.44 -4.97
CA LEU A 119 0.51 12.00 -5.12
C LEU A 119 0.63 12.97 -6.32
N GLN A 120 -0.15 12.76 -7.39
CA GLN A 120 -0.20 13.67 -8.53
C GLN A 120 -0.97 14.99 -8.26
N ARG A 121 -1.58 15.16 -7.07
CA ARG A 121 -2.29 16.39 -6.67
C ARG A 121 -1.69 17.03 -5.41
N PRO A 122 -0.61 17.81 -5.51
CA PRO A 122 -0.24 18.70 -4.42
C PRO A 122 -1.28 19.83 -4.32
N GLY A 123 -2.04 19.91 -3.21
CA GLY A 123 -2.63 21.18 -2.75
C GLY A 123 -4.16 21.33 -2.66
N ARG A 124 -4.99 20.28 -2.61
CA ARG A 124 -6.39 20.44 -2.19
C ARG A 124 -6.69 19.68 -0.91
N SER A 125 -6.59 20.40 0.21
CA SER A 125 -7.31 20.04 1.42
C SER A 125 -8.81 19.90 1.09
N PRO A 126 -9.50 18.86 1.56
CA PRO A 126 -10.95 18.80 1.48
C PRO A 126 -11.51 20.02 2.22
N GLY A 127 -12.13 20.94 1.48
CA GLY A 127 -12.79 22.10 2.07
C GLY A 127 -13.88 21.65 3.04
N PRO A 128 -14.15 22.39 4.12
CA PRO A 128 -15.17 22.02 5.09
C PRO A 128 -16.54 21.88 4.39
N ARG A 129 -17.25 20.79 4.71
CA ARG A 129 -18.61 20.55 4.22
C ARG A 129 -19.52 21.72 4.61
N PRO A 130 -20.34 22.26 3.68
CA PRO A 130 -21.31 23.27 4.03
C PRO A 130 -22.35 22.68 4.99
N PRO A 131 -22.81 23.44 6.00
CA PRO A 131 -23.84 22.98 6.91
C PRO A 131 -25.17 22.79 6.16
N MET A 132 -25.88 21.72 6.52
CA MET A 132 -27.28 21.46 6.14
C MET A 132 -28.21 22.52 6.70
#